data_AF-A0A4R1PXU9-F1
#
_entry.id   AF-A0A4R1PXU9-F1
#
_cell.length_a   1.000
_cell.length_b   1.000
_cell.length_c   1.000
_cell.angle_alpha   90.00
_cell.angle_beta   90.00
_cell.angle_gamma   90.00
#
_symmetry.space_group_name_H-M   'P 1'
#
loop_
_entity.id
_entity.type
_entity.pdbx_description
1 polymer ?
#
loop_
_entity_poly.entity_id
_entity_poly.type
_entity_poly.pdbx_seq_one_letter_code
_entity_poly.pdbx_strand_id
1 'polypeptide(L)'
;MQRILLRKKAGLTLFLTLLLLCQISFLVMANEAHKGPVLKVDRQDISQLPRNFRISNDPFKATLKDGSIPSRVGMDKVRASASSIFSEKEFEQILAKLPVASNKVIVVDLRQESHGYLNGTAVSWYAPNNWGNDGKTLAQVEPIERELLKHALANSPVTLYNFDDDKNVLTTSFQMTVNSARTEEEMVRSHGASYYRLALSDHFRPEDQYVDEFVEWYKQLPKDAWLHIHCFAGMGRTTIFMAMVDILQNAKKVSFDDIVGRQALIGIVDLRDIGNKQNWKRKAYIERLQFTKHFYEYVKQSPKEFPVKYSEWAKKHDY
;
A
#
# COMPACT_ATOMS: atom_id res chain seq x y z
N MET A 1 58.55 -3.38 49.60
CA MET A 1 57.65 -2.40 48.95
C MET A 1 57.16 -2.81 47.55
N GLN A 2 57.98 -3.41 46.67
CA GLN A 2 57.57 -3.75 45.29
C GLN A 2 56.38 -4.74 45.16
N ARG A 3 56.28 -5.77 46.02
CA ARG A 3 55.19 -6.79 45.91
C ARG A 3 53.78 -6.24 46.17
N ILE A 4 53.63 -5.19 46.97
CA ILE A 4 52.33 -4.56 47.27
C ILE A 4 51.86 -3.69 46.09
N LEU A 5 52.81 -3.03 45.41
CA LEU A 5 52.51 -2.20 44.23
C LEU A 5 52.06 -3.05 43.02
N LEU A 6 52.66 -4.23 42.84
CA LEU A 6 52.24 -5.18 41.78
C LEU A 6 50.83 -5.75 42.02
N ARG A 7 50.47 -6.08 43.26
CA ARG A 7 49.10 -6.57 43.58
C ARG A 7 48.02 -5.50 43.35
N LYS A 8 48.30 -4.23 43.68
CA LYS A 8 47.37 -3.13 43.42
C LYS A 8 47.20 -2.84 41.92
N LYS A 9 48.29 -2.92 41.13
CA LYS A 9 48.20 -2.78 39.67
C LYS A 9 47.42 -3.92 39.02
N ALA A 10 47.64 -5.18 39.43
CA ALA A 10 46.92 -6.33 38.90
C ALA A 10 45.41 -6.29 39.18
N GLY A 11 45.01 -5.86 40.39
CA GLY A 11 43.59 -5.70 40.74
C GLY A 11 42.89 -4.59 39.95
N LEU A 12 43.57 -3.47 39.71
CA LEU A 12 43.02 -2.35 38.94
C LEU A 12 42.86 -2.73 37.45
N THR A 13 43.83 -3.45 36.87
CA THR A 13 43.74 -3.93 35.49
C THR A 13 42.60 -4.93 35.31
N LEU A 14 42.39 -5.83 36.28
CA LEU A 14 41.29 -6.81 36.24
C LEU A 14 39.90 -6.15 36.36
N PHE A 15 39.80 -5.06 37.14
CA PHE A 15 38.55 -4.31 37.29
C PHE A 15 38.21 -3.49 36.03
N LEU A 16 39.22 -2.88 35.40
CA LEU A 16 39.05 -2.16 34.13
C LEU A 16 38.68 -3.10 32.96
N THR A 17 39.26 -4.31 32.89
CA THR A 17 38.88 -5.28 31.87
C THR A 17 37.46 -5.81 32.07
N LEU A 18 37.02 -6.00 33.32
CA LEU A 18 35.65 -6.43 33.62
C LEU A 18 34.61 -5.34 33.28
N LEU A 19 34.93 -4.07 33.54
CA LEU A 19 34.08 -2.92 33.13
C LEU A 19 34.00 -2.79 31.60
N LEU A 20 35.12 -3.01 30.89
CA LEU A 20 35.14 -2.98 29.42
C LEU A 20 34.34 -4.14 28.83
N LEU A 21 34.46 -5.35 29.39
CA LEU A 21 33.66 -6.53 29.01
C LEU A 21 32.17 -6.33 29.32
N CYS A 22 31.83 -5.65 30.41
CA CYS A 22 30.44 -5.32 30.74
C CYS A 22 29.88 -4.27 29.77
N GLN A 23 30.66 -3.26 29.37
CA GLN A 23 30.25 -2.30 28.32
C GLN A 23 30.10 -2.94 26.94
N ILE A 24 30.96 -3.91 26.58
CA ILE A 24 30.79 -4.70 25.35
C ILE A 24 29.52 -5.54 25.43
N SER A 25 29.18 -6.09 26.60
CA SER A 25 27.95 -6.87 26.81
C SER A 25 26.69 -6.02 26.69
N PHE A 26 26.73 -4.74 27.10
CA PHE A 26 25.63 -3.79 26.90
C PHE A 26 25.53 -3.25 25.46
N LEU A 27 26.64 -3.20 24.70
CA LEU A 27 26.61 -2.82 23.29
C LEU A 27 26.13 -3.95 22.37
N VAL A 28 26.34 -5.22 22.74
CA VAL A 28 25.94 -6.38 21.93
C VAL A 28 24.44 -6.71 22.04
N MET A 29 23.71 -6.06 22.95
CA MET A 29 22.23 -6.08 22.91
C MET A 29 21.65 -5.11 21.87
N ALA A 30 22.48 -4.39 21.11
CA ALA A 30 22.05 -3.63 19.96
C ALA A 30 22.26 -4.45 18.67
N ASN A 31 21.13 -4.80 18.07
CA ASN A 31 21.01 -5.14 16.65
C ASN A 31 21.43 -6.56 16.24
N GLU A 32 20.79 -7.59 16.82
CA GLU A 32 20.50 -8.77 15.99
C GLU A 32 19.56 -8.31 14.88
N ALA A 33 20.09 -8.19 13.66
CA ALA A 33 19.27 -7.94 12.49
C ALA A 33 18.26 -9.09 12.36
N HIS A 34 16.97 -8.81 12.56
CA HIS A 34 15.90 -9.77 12.34
C HIS A 34 16.05 -10.39 10.95
N LYS A 35 16.31 -11.70 10.89
CA LYS A 35 16.40 -12.45 9.63
C LYS A 35 14.99 -12.77 9.15
N GLY A 36 14.31 -11.78 8.58
CA GLY A 36 12.99 -11.96 7.96
C GLY A 36 12.10 -10.72 8.06
N PRO A 37 10.91 -10.74 7.44
CA PRO A 37 9.93 -9.69 7.56
C PRO A 37 9.52 -9.45 9.03
N VAL A 38 9.46 -8.19 9.44
CA VAL A 38 9.12 -7.78 10.81
C VAL A 38 7.65 -7.33 10.86
N LEU A 39 6.91 -7.85 11.83
CA LEU A 39 5.52 -7.45 12.07
C LEU A 39 5.44 -6.01 12.57
N LYS A 40 4.72 -5.16 11.83
CA LYS A 40 4.54 -3.74 12.17
C LYS A 40 3.06 -3.33 12.16
N VAL A 41 2.77 -2.24 12.87
CA VAL A 41 1.49 -1.54 12.74
C VAL A 41 1.46 -0.77 11.42
N ASP A 42 0.37 -0.94 10.68
CA ASP A 42 -0.01 -0.08 9.56
C ASP A 42 -0.91 1.05 10.05
N ARG A 43 -2.02 0.72 10.72
CA ARG A 43 -3.00 1.67 11.25
C ARG A 43 -3.48 1.23 12.62
N GLN A 44 -3.41 2.14 13.59
CA GLN A 44 -4.06 1.96 14.89
C GLN A 44 -5.58 2.02 14.71
N ASP A 45 -6.30 1.21 15.51
CA ASP A 45 -7.77 1.10 15.45
C ASP A 45 -8.49 2.31 16.05
N ILE A 46 -8.58 3.37 15.25
CA ILE A 46 -9.09 4.68 15.63
C ILE A 46 -10.26 5.05 14.71
N SER A 47 -11.35 5.56 15.29
CA SER A 47 -12.52 6.01 14.54
C SER A 47 -12.26 7.36 13.85
N GLN A 48 -11.73 7.30 12.63
CA GLN A 48 -11.47 8.44 11.74
C GLN A 48 -11.45 7.97 10.29
N LEU A 49 -11.39 8.88 9.31
CA LEU A 49 -11.10 8.47 7.93
C LEU A 49 -9.60 8.13 7.80
N PRO A 50 -9.23 7.12 6.98
CA PRO A 50 -7.84 6.79 6.74
C PRO A 50 -7.11 7.91 5.99
N ARG A 51 -5.79 7.89 6.07
CA ARG A 51 -4.92 8.85 5.37
C ARG A 51 -5.23 8.84 3.87
N ASN A 52 -5.17 10.01 3.25
CA ASN A 52 -5.39 10.21 1.81
C ASN A 52 -6.77 9.73 1.31
N PHE A 53 -7.76 9.61 2.19
CA PHE A 53 -9.13 9.34 1.78
C PHE A 53 -9.65 10.42 0.81
N ARG A 54 -10.26 9.98 -0.29
CA ARG A 54 -10.83 10.84 -1.33
C ARG A 54 -11.91 10.09 -2.11
N ILE A 55 -12.86 10.84 -2.64
CA ILE A 55 -13.90 10.34 -3.54
C ILE A 55 -13.68 10.99 -4.91
N SER A 56 -13.89 10.22 -5.97
CA SER A 56 -13.82 10.64 -7.37
C SER A 56 -14.53 11.96 -7.70
N ASN A 57 -15.65 12.28 -7.03
CA ASN A 57 -16.38 13.53 -7.22
C ASN A 57 -16.08 14.61 -6.15
N ASP A 58 -15.02 14.45 -5.35
CA ASP A 58 -14.59 15.51 -4.43
C ASP A 58 -14.28 16.81 -5.19
N PRO A 59 -14.46 17.98 -4.55
CA PRO A 59 -14.06 19.25 -5.13
C PRO A 59 -12.53 19.30 -5.31
N PHE A 60 -12.07 20.00 -6.33
CA PHE A 60 -10.64 20.28 -6.48
C PHE A 60 -10.17 21.20 -5.36
N LYS A 61 -9.03 20.85 -4.75
CA LYS A 61 -8.47 21.58 -3.61
C LYS A 61 -7.54 22.72 -4.03
N ALA A 62 -7.07 22.72 -5.28
CA ALA A 62 -6.11 23.67 -5.84
C ALA A 62 -6.13 23.61 -7.39
N THR A 63 -5.24 24.37 -8.03
CA THR A 63 -4.89 24.21 -9.45
C THR A 63 -3.68 23.29 -9.61
N LEU A 64 -3.42 22.84 -10.84
CA LEU A 64 -2.18 22.14 -11.18
C LEU A 64 -0.98 23.10 -11.09
N LYS A 65 0.24 22.54 -11.12
CA LYS A 65 1.50 23.33 -11.04
C LYS A 65 1.66 24.33 -12.17
N ASP A 66 1.10 24.04 -13.33
CA ASP A 66 1.08 24.93 -14.50
C ASP A 66 -0.09 25.93 -14.48
N GLY A 67 -0.89 25.95 -13.40
CA GLY A 67 -2.06 26.80 -13.23
C GLY A 67 -3.33 26.27 -13.90
N SER A 68 -3.26 25.17 -14.65
CA SER A 68 -4.43 24.61 -15.34
C SER A 68 -5.43 23.96 -14.37
N ILE A 69 -6.70 23.96 -14.77
CA ILE A 69 -7.79 23.27 -14.07
C ILE A 69 -8.37 22.23 -15.04
N PRO A 70 -8.20 20.93 -14.74
CA PRO A 70 -8.75 19.84 -15.53
C PRO A 70 -10.27 19.84 -15.66
N SER A 71 -10.77 19.24 -16.74
CA SER A 71 -12.20 19.00 -16.91
C SER A 71 -12.79 18.04 -15.87
N ARG A 72 -13.96 18.40 -15.33
CA ARG A 72 -14.75 17.55 -14.41
C ARG A 72 -15.75 16.62 -15.11
N VAL A 73 -15.80 16.63 -16.44
CA VAL A 73 -16.77 15.82 -17.21
C VAL A 73 -16.68 14.35 -16.81
N GLY A 74 -17.81 13.78 -16.36
CA GLY A 74 -17.96 12.37 -16.01
C GLY A 74 -17.46 11.96 -14.62
N MET A 75 -16.82 12.85 -13.83
CA MET A 75 -16.34 12.51 -12.48
C MET A 75 -17.48 12.11 -11.53
N ASP A 76 -18.67 12.69 -11.70
CA ASP A 76 -19.89 12.37 -10.95
C ASP A 76 -20.38 10.94 -11.16
N LYS A 77 -19.96 10.29 -12.26
CA LYS A 77 -20.35 8.92 -12.62
C LYS A 77 -19.29 7.88 -12.31
N VAL A 78 -18.06 8.33 -12.04
CA VAL A 78 -16.99 7.45 -11.55
C VAL A 78 -17.37 7.05 -10.12
N ARG A 79 -17.83 5.82 -9.91
CA ARG A 79 -18.19 5.31 -8.58
C ARG A 79 -16.96 4.75 -7.87
N ALA A 80 -16.03 5.63 -7.54
CA ALA A 80 -14.78 5.24 -6.91
C ALA A 80 -14.37 6.18 -5.77
N SER A 81 -13.67 5.60 -4.80
CA SER A 81 -12.99 6.27 -3.70
C SER A 81 -11.65 5.60 -3.46
N ALA A 82 -10.76 6.26 -2.71
CA ALA A 82 -9.44 5.73 -2.46
C ALA A 82 -8.83 6.25 -1.16
N SER A 83 -7.91 5.48 -0.56
CA SER A 83 -7.16 5.87 0.65
C SER A 83 -5.87 5.08 0.81
N SER A 84 -5.15 5.34 1.91
CA SER A 84 -4.20 4.39 2.51
C SER A 84 -4.91 3.12 2.99
N ILE A 85 -4.13 2.15 3.46
CA ILE A 85 -4.62 1.10 4.34
C ILE A 85 -5.36 1.73 5.53
N PHE A 86 -6.36 1.01 6.04
CA PHE A 86 -7.27 1.43 7.10
C PHE A 86 -7.31 0.38 8.22
N SER A 87 -7.51 0.82 9.46
CA SER A 87 -7.97 -0.08 10.53
C SER A 87 -9.46 -0.42 10.36
N GLU A 88 -9.97 -1.33 11.19
CA GLU A 88 -11.39 -1.70 11.18
C GLU A 88 -12.30 -0.48 11.43
N LYS A 89 -12.02 0.33 12.46
CA LYS A 89 -12.80 1.55 12.69
C LYS A 89 -12.64 2.60 11.59
N GLU A 90 -11.49 2.67 10.94
CA GLU A 90 -11.32 3.53 9.76
C GLU A 90 -12.17 3.03 8.57
N PHE A 91 -12.33 1.72 8.42
CA PHE A 91 -13.20 1.12 7.41
C PHE A 91 -14.68 1.42 7.68
N GLU A 92 -15.12 1.36 8.94
CA GLU A 92 -16.46 1.81 9.33
C GLU A 92 -16.71 3.27 8.93
N GLN A 93 -15.73 4.16 9.11
CA GLN A 93 -15.83 5.56 8.69
C GLN A 93 -15.86 5.72 7.16
N ILE A 94 -15.12 4.88 6.42
CA ILE A 94 -15.24 4.82 4.95
C ILE A 94 -16.68 4.49 4.58
N LEU A 95 -17.23 3.38 5.10
CA LEU A 95 -18.59 2.93 4.75
C LEU A 95 -19.65 4.00 5.10
N ALA A 96 -19.52 4.67 6.24
CA ALA A 96 -20.41 5.76 6.63
C ALA A 96 -20.31 7.00 5.72
N LYS A 97 -19.15 7.24 5.10
CA LYS A 97 -18.90 8.40 4.24
C LYS A 97 -19.35 8.18 2.80
N LEU A 98 -19.37 6.94 2.32
CA LEU A 98 -19.72 6.62 0.93
C LEU A 98 -21.23 6.79 0.68
N PRO A 99 -21.64 7.26 -0.52
CA PRO A 99 -23.05 7.50 -0.84
C PRO A 99 -23.78 6.23 -1.28
N VAL A 100 -23.35 5.05 -0.81
CA VAL A 100 -23.89 3.73 -1.17
C VAL A 100 -23.91 2.83 0.06
N ALA A 101 -24.79 1.83 0.07
CA ALA A 101 -24.78 0.79 1.11
C ALA A 101 -23.51 -0.08 1.01
N SER A 102 -23.08 -0.67 2.13
CA SER A 102 -21.85 -1.48 2.19
C SER A 102 -21.85 -2.64 1.20
N ASN A 103 -23.00 -3.26 0.92
CA ASN A 103 -23.16 -4.35 -0.05
C ASN A 103 -22.93 -3.94 -1.52
N LYS A 104 -22.78 -2.64 -1.81
CA LYS A 104 -22.37 -2.11 -3.11
C LYS A 104 -20.89 -1.76 -3.17
N VAL A 105 -20.21 -1.73 -2.02
CA VAL A 105 -18.79 -1.40 -1.93
C VAL A 105 -17.98 -2.65 -2.21
N ILE A 106 -16.98 -2.51 -3.08
CA ILE A 106 -15.95 -3.50 -3.32
C ILE A 106 -14.61 -2.86 -2.96
N VAL A 107 -13.95 -3.41 -1.94
CA VAL A 107 -12.57 -3.04 -1.58
C VAL A 107 -11.64 -3.68 -2.59
N VAL A 108 -10.84 -2.84 -3.24
CA VAL A 108 -9.79 -3.23 -4.19
C VAL A 108 -8.45 -3.05 -3.49
N ASP A 109 -7.94 -4.16 -2.96
CA ASP A 109 -6.64 -4.22 -2.32
C ASP A 109 -5.53 -4.46 -3.34
N LEU A 110 -4.57 -3.54 -3.39
CA LEU A 110 -3.45 -3.56 -4.33
C LEU A 110 -2.13 -4.03 -3.68
N ARG A 111 -2.18 -4.67 -2.50
CA ARG A 111 -1.01 -4.98 -1.68
C ARG A 111 -0.49 -6.40 -1.91
N GLN A 112 0.73 -6.52 -2.45
CA GLN A 112 1.47 -7.79 -2.48
C GLN A 112 2.08 -8.14 -1.12
N GLU A 113 2.46 -7.14 -0.34
CA GLU A 113 2.98 -7.35 1.01
C GLU A 113 1.96 -8.07 1.89
N SER A 114 2.41 -9.07 2.66
CA SER A 114 1.53 -9.79 3.59
C SER A 114 1.03 -8.86 4.68
N HIS A 115 -0.29 -8.81 4.85
CA HIS A 115 -0.97 -7.93 5.80
C HIS A 115 -2.24 -8.56 6.35
N GLY A 116 -2.83 -7.91 7.35
CA GLY A 116 -4.11 -8.33 7.93
C GLY A 116 -4.43 -7.53 9.17
N TYR A 117 -5.30 -8.08 10.00
CA TYR A 117 -5.85 -7.39 11.16
C TYR A 117 -5.60 -8.23 12.42
N LEU A 118 -4.97 -7.61 13.41
CA LEU A 118 -4.89 -8.15 14.77
C LEU A 118 -5.86 -7.34 15.64
N ASN A 119 -6.89 -8.00 16.15
CA ASN A 119 -8.11 -7.33 16.64
C ASN A 119 -8.67 -6.44 15.50
N GLY A 120 -8.80 -5.12 15.72
CA GLY A 120 -9.13 -4.14 14.66
C GLY A 120 -7.94 -3.39 14.06
N THR A 121 -6.73 -3.62 14.56
CA THR A 121 -5.51 -2.91 14.14
C THR A 121 -4.96 -3.52 12.84
N ALA A 122 -4.76 -2.70 11.82
CA ALA A 122 -4.13 -3.13 10.58
C ALA A 122 -2.62 -3.30 10.77
N VAL A 123 -2.07 -4.41 10.29
CA VAL A 123 -0.66 -4.77 10.40
C VAL A 123 -0.12 -5.33 9.09
N SER A 124 1.21 -5.26 8.92
CA SER A 124 1.89 -5.94 7.82
C SER A 124 3.24 -6.53 8.24
N TRP A 125 3.71 -7.50 7.47
CA TRP A 125 5.05 -8.08 7.61
C TRP A 125 6.03 -7.34 6.71
N TYR A 126 6.72 -6.36 7.29
CA TYR A 126 7.58 -5.43 6.57
C TYR A 126 8.98 -6.00 6.32
N ALA A 127 9.42 -5.91 5.07
CA ALA A 127 10.82 -6.05 4.67
C ALA A 127 11.28 -4.73 4.01
N PRO A 128 12.59 -4.44 3.90
CA PRO A 128 13.08 -3.24 3.23
C PRO A 128 12.43 -3.01 1.86
N ASN A 129 12.07 -1.76 1.55
CA ASN A 129 11.29 -1.36 0.36
C ASN A 129 9.87 -1.94 0.26
N ASN A 130 9.34 -2.54 1.33
CA ASN A 130 8.02 -3.19 1.35
C ASN A 130 7.94 -4.41 0.40
N TRP A 131 9.07 -5.11 0.21
CA TRP A 131 9.24 -6.20 -0.77
C TRP A 131 9.30 -7.59 -0.14
N GLY A 132 8.54 -7.84 0.94
CA GLY A 132 8.53 -9.14 1.62
C GLY A 132 8.08 -10.31 0.73
N ASN A 133 7.32 -10.01 -0.32
CA ASN A 133 6.78 -10.96 -1.27
C ASN A 133 7.23 -10.71 -2.71
N ASP A 134 8.38 -10.05 -2.91
CA ASP A 134 8.87 -9.76 -4.25
C ASP A 134 8.98 -11.03 -5.11
N GLY A 135 8.56 -10.90 -6.38
CA GLY A 135 8.46 -11.99 -7.34
C GLY A 135 7.37 -13.06 -7.07
N LYS A 136 6.56 -12.94 -6.02
CA LYS A 136 5.48 -13.90 -5.72
C LYS A 136 4.15 -13.50 -6.36
N THR A 137 3.41 -14.51 -6.81
CA THR A 137 2.03 -14.36 -7.30
C THR A 137 1.03 -14.30 -6.14
N LEU A 138 -0.19 -13.84 -6.39
CA LEU A 138 -1.26 -13.83 -5.36
C LEU A 138 -1.47 -15.22 -4.74
N ALA A 139 -1.53 -16.28 -5.56
CA ALA A 139 -1.69 -17.66 -5.09
C ALA A 139 -0.55 -18.15 -4.17
N GLN A 140 0.63 -17.53 -4.24
CA GLN A 140 1.75 -17.79 -3.34
C GLN A 140 1.71 -16.90 -2.09
N VAL A 141 1.23 -15.65 -2.21
CA VAL A 141 1.14 -14.69 -1.11
C VAL A 141 0.05 -15.06 -0.11
N GLU A 142 -1.13 -15.47 -0.57
CA GLU A 142 -2.28 -15.73 0.32
C GLU A 142 -2.01 -16.82 1.37
N PRO A 143 -1.42 -17.98 1.03
CA PRO A 143 -1.11 -18.99 2.05
C PRO A 143 -0.07 -18.49 3.06
N ILE A 144 0.95 -17.74 2.61
CA ILE A 144 1.97 -17.15 3.49
C ILE A 144 1.31 -16.20 4.49
N GLU A 145 0.47 -15.28 4.00
CA GLU A 145 -0.23 -14.30 4.82
C GLU A 145 -1.15 -14.96 5.86
N ARG A 146 -1.92 -15.98 5.44
CA ARG A 146 -2.80 -16.73 6.36
C ARG A 146 -2.00 -17.44 7.45
N GLU A 147 -0.87 -18.07 7.13
CA GLU A 147 -0.03 -18.72 8.14
C GLU A 147 0.62 -17.71 9.09
N LEU A 148 1.05 -16.55 8.58
CA LEU A 148 1.57 -15.47 9.41
C LEU A 148 0.53 -14.94 10.42
N LEU A 149 -0.72 -14.76 9.99
CA LEU A 149 -1.83 -14.35 10.86
C LEU A 149 -2.17 -15.42 11.91
N LYS A 150 -2.24 -16.70 11.52
CA LYS A 150 -2.44 -17.82 12.46
C LYS A 150 -1.32 -17.87 13.51
N HIS A 151 -0.07 -17.71 13.07
CA HIS A 151 1.08 -17.69 13.96
C HIS A 151 1.01 -16.51 14.94
N ALA A 152 0.60 -15.32 14.50
CA ALA A 152 0.43 -14.17 15.37
C ALA A 152 -0.65 -14.40 16.45
N LEU A 153 -1.75 -15.06 16.10
CA LEU A 153 -2.79 -15.43 17.06
C LEU A 153 -2.32 -16.49 18.07
N ALA A 154 -1.66 -17.55 17.60
CA ALA A 154 -1.19 -18.66 18.44
C ALA A 154 -0.11 -18.25 19.45
N ASN A 155 0.67 -17.21 19.14
CA ASN A 155 1.79 -16.73 19.95
C ASN A 155 1.47 -15.39 20.66
N SER A 156 0.22 -15.15 21.02
CA SER A 156 -0.19 -13.97 21.78
C SER A 156 0.41 -13.96 23.19
N PRO A 157 0.94 -12.82 23.70
CA PRO A 157 1.08 -11.53 23.03
C PRO A 157 2.24 -11.50 22.04
N VAL A 158 2.11 -10.69 20.99
CA VAL A 158 3.14 -10.51 19.96
C VAL A 158 3.82 -9.15 20.06
N THR A 159 5.10 -9.10 19.70
CA THR A 159 5.85 -7.86 19.54
C THR A 159 5.47 -7.18 18.22
N LEU A 160 4.90 -5.98 18.28
CA LEU A 160 4.63 -5.13 17.12
C LEU A 160 5.57 -3.94 17.10
N TYR A 161 6.04 -3.58 15.92
CA TYR A 161 6.81 -2.35 15.70
C TYR A 161 5.92 -1.22 15.19
N ASN A 162 6.14 -0.01 15.72
CA ASN A 162 5.64 1.22 15.11
C ASN A 162 6.43 1.54 13.84
N PHE A 163 5.82 2.29 12.93
CA PHE A 163 6.40 2.65 11.64
C PHE A 163 6.30 4.15 11.39
N ASP A 164 7.41 4.77 11.01
CA ASP A 164 7.45 6.15 10.54
C ASP A 164 7.18 6.15 9.03
N ASP A 165 5.96 6.53 8.64
CA ASP A 165 5.50 6.55 7.24
C ASP A 165 6.34 7.49 6.35
N ASP A 166 6.88 8.58 6.90
CA ASP A 166 7.61 9.59 6.13
C ASP A 166 9.02 9.09 5.80
N LYS A 167 9.65 8.42 6.76
CA LYS A 167 11.00 7.85 6.61
C LYS A 167 11.00 6.41 6.10
N ASN A 168 9.85 5.73 6.15
CA ASN A 168 9.69 4.31 5.83
C ASN A 168 10.61 3.41 6.67
N VAL A 169 10.63 3.63 7.99
CA VAL A 169 11.48 2.88 8.92
C VAL A 169 10.69 2.39 10.12
N LEU A 170 11.10 1.22 10.64
CA LEU A 170 10.64 0.71 11.92
C LEU A 170 11.19 1.59 13.05
N THR A 171 10.39 1.78 14.10
CA THR A 171 10.75 2.60 15.26
C THR A 171 10.66 1.77 16.54
N THR A 172 9.96 2.25 17.57
CA THR A 172 9.78 1.54 18.84
C THR A 172 8.87 0.33 18.67
N SER A 173 9.02 -0.67 19.52
CA SER A 173 8.12 -1.81 19.61
C SER A 173 7.32 -1.83 20.90
N PHE A 174 6.22 -2.56 20.89
CA PHE A 174 5.36 -2.80 22.04
C PHE A 174 4.73 -4.20 21.96
N GLN A 175 4.25 -4.71 23.10
CA GLN A 175 3.52 -5.98 23.15
C GLN A 175 2.03 -5.74 22.91
N MET A 176 1.42 -6.54 22.03
CA MET A 176 -0.03 -6.54 21.80
C MET A 176 -0.62 -7.91 22.12
N THR A 177 -1.63 -7.93 22.98
CA THR A 177 -2.49 -9.10 23.13
C THR A 177 -3.39 -9.25 21.91
N VAL A 178 -3.28 -10.38 21.22
CA VAL A 178 -4.08 -10.73 20.06
C VAL A 178 -5.18 -11.68 20.49
N ASN A 179 -6.43 -11.26 20.29
CA ASN A 179 -7.63 -12.07 20.56
C ASN A 179 -8.26 -12.57 19.25
N SER A 180 -8.03 -11.86 18.15
CA SER A 180 -8.45 -12.28 16.81
C SER A 180 -7.38 -11.90 15.78
N ALA A 181 -7.17 -12.75 14.79
CA ALA A 181 -6.39 -12.45 13.60
C ALA A 181 -7.25 -12.73 12.37
N ARG A 182 -7.37 -11.75 11.46
CA ARG A 182 -8.20 -11.83 10.26
C ARG A 182 -7.44 -11.38 9.03
N THR A 183 -7.71 -12.00 7.89
CA THR A 183 -7.32 -11.41 6.60
C THR A 183 -8.12 -10.14 6.34
N GLU A 184 -7.67 -9.30 5.41
CA GLU A 184 -8.47 -8.15 5.00
C GLU A 184 -9.80 -8.57 4.37
N GLU A 185 -9.81 -9.65 3.59
CA GLU A 185 -11.05 -10.21 3.04
C GLU A 185 -12.07 -10.53 4.13
N GLU A 186 -11.65 -11.21 5.19
CA GLU A 186 -12.52 -11.58 6.32
C GLU A 186 -13.05 -10.34 7.04
N MET A 187 -12.19 -9.35 7.29
CA MET A 187 -12.57 -8.08 7.91
C MET A 187 -13.59 -7.32 7.05
N VAL A 188 -13.31 -7.13 5.77
CA VAL A 188 -14.17 -6.41 4.83
C VAL A 188 -15.53 -7.10 4.68
N ARG A 189 -15.55 -8.42 4.50
CA ARG A 189 -16.79 -9.20 4.36
C ARG A 189 -17.64 -9.17 5.63
N SER A 190 -17.03 -9.12 6.81
CA SER A 190 -17.76 -9.00 8.08
C SER A 190 -18.56 -7.70 8.23
N HIS A 191 -18.23 -6.66 7.44
CA HIS A 191 -18.96 -5.39 7.37
C HIS A 191 -19.93 -5.30 6.17
N GLY A 192 -20.18 -6.43 5.50
CA GLY A 192 -21.12 -6.53 4.39
C GLY A 192 -20.61 -5.94 3.07
N ALA A 193 -19.33 -5.63 2.96
CA ALA A 193 -18.69 -5.22 1.71
C ALA A 193 -18.07 -6.42 0.97
N SER A 194 -17.82 -6.25 -0.32
CA SER A 194 -17.10 -7.24 -1.14
C SER A 194 -15.61 -6.91 -1.21
N TYR A 195 -14.80 -7.89 -1.58
CA TYR A 195 -13.34 -7.79 -1.61
C TYR A 195 -12.77 -8.33 -2.92
N TYR A 196 -11.74 -7.67 -3.43
CA TYR A 196 -10.97 -8.08 -4.60
C TYR A 196 -9.51 -7.67 -4.40
N ARG A 197 -8.56 -8.58 -4.69
CA ARG A 197 -7.14 -8.35 -4.44
C ARG A 197 -6.30 -8.54 -5.70
N LEU A 198 -5.34 -7.64 -5.88
CA LEU A 198 -4.22 -7.79 -6.81
C LEU A 198 -2.90 -7.64 -6.03
N ALA A 199 -2.04 -8.64 -6.12
CA ALA A 199 -0.76 -8.66 -5.42
C ALA A 199 0.30 -7.83 -6.16
N LEU A 200 0.20 -6.51 -6.10
CA LEU A 200 1.12 -5.59 -6.80
C LEU A 200 2.30 -5.15 -5.94
N SER A 201 3.51 -5.32 -6.46
CA SER A 201 4.75 -4.85 -5.83
C SER A 201 4.70 -3.33 -5.61
N ASP A 202 5.17 -2.89 -4.44
CA ASP A 202 5.27 -1.46 -4.17
C ASP A 202 6.28 -0.80 -5.11
N HIS A 203 6.02 0.46 -5.43
CA HIS A 203 6.82 1.32 -6.27
C HIS A 203 6.83 1.06 -7.79
N PHE A 204 6.08 0.10 -8.32
CA PHE A 204 6.08 -0.16 -9.77
C PHE A 204 4.71 0.08 -10.39
N ARG A 205 4.65 0.10 -11.73
CA ARG A 205 3.39 -0.04 -12.46
C ARG A 205 2.85 -1.46 -12.24
N PRO A 206 1.53 -1.72 -12.34
CA PRO A 206 1.03 -3.09 -12.39
C PRO A 206 1.61 -3.80 -13.62
N GLU A 207 2.00 -5.06 -13.51
CA GLU A 207 2.38 -5.87 -14.69
C GLU A 207 1.16 -6.10 -15.61
N ASP A 208 1.41 -6.32 -16.90
CA ASP A 208 0.35 -6.45 -17.91
C ASP A 208 -0.68 -7.54 -17.57
N GLN A 209 -0.23 -8.66 -17.01
CA GLN A 209 -1.13 -9.75 -16.57
C GLN A 209 -2.15 -9.30 -15.53
N TYR A 210 -1.76 -8.44 -14.58
CA TYR A 210 -2.66 -7.91 -13.55
C TYR A 210 -3.59 -6.84 -14.13
N VAL A 211 -3.19 -6.16 -15.20
CA VAL A 211 -4.06 -5.24 -15.93
C VAL A 211 -5.16 -6.01 -16.67
N ASP A 212 -4.80 -7.12 -17.32
CA ASP A 212 -5.78 -8.00 -17.97
C ASP A 212 -6.79 -8.56 -16.96
N GLU A 213 -6.29 -9.08 -15.83
CA GLU A 213 -7.13 -9.59 -14.74
C GLU A 213 -8.09 -8.51 -14.23
N PHE A 214 -7.58 -7.31 -13.96
CA PHE A 214 -8.39 -6.18 -13.52
C PHE A 214 -9.46 -5.78 -14.55
N VAL A 215 -9.13 -5.69 -15.83
CA VAL A 215 -10.09 -5.29 -16.88
C VAL A 215 -11.17 -6.35 -17.05
N GLU A 216 -10.81 -7.64 -17.06
CA GLU A 216 -11.79 -8.73 -17.15
C GLU A 216 -12.72 -8.77 -15.93
N TRP A 217 -12.18 -8.58 -14.73
CA TRP A 217 -12.98 -8.45 -13.52
C TRP A 217 -13.89 -7.21 -13.56
N TYR A 218 -13.35 -6.04 -13.96
CA TYR A 218 -14.08 -4.77 -14.02
C TYR A 218 -15.29 -4.84 -14.96
N LYS A 219 -15.18 -5.55 -16.09
CA LYS A 219 -16.28 -5.77 -17.05
C LYS A 219 -17.49 -6.49 -16.45
N GLN A 220 -17.28 -7.30 -15.41
CA GLN A 220 -18.32 -8.12 -14.79
C GLN A 220 -19.06 -7.39 -13.65
N LEU A 221 -18.60 -6.18 -13.29
CA LEU A 221 -19.16 -5.46 -12.15
C LEU A 221 -20.61 -5.01 -12.39
N PRO A 222 -21.45 -5.05 -11.34
CA PRO A 222 -22.74 -4.37 -11.37
C PRO A 222 -22.56 -2.88 -11.70
N LYS A 223 -23.47 -2.31 -12.49
CA LYS A 223 -23.40 -0.89 -12.90
C LYS A 223 -23.42 0.09 -11.71
N ASP A 224 -23.94 -0.34 -10.58
CA ASP A 224 -24.06 0.45 -9.37
C ASP A 224 -22.96 0.18 -8.33
N ALA A 225 -22.01 -0.72 -8.62
CA ALA A 225 -20.88 -1.03 -7.76
C ALA A 225 -20.03 0.22 -7.48
N TRP A 226 -19.49 0.28 -6.26
CA TRP A 226 -18.59 1.33 -5.81
C TRP A 226 -17.23 0.74 -5.44
N LEU A 227 -16.17 1.24 -6.07
CA LEU A 227 -14.82 0.75 -5.82
C LEU A 227 -14.14 1.59 -4.73
N HIS A 228 -13.64 0.94 -3.69
CA HIS A 228 -12.75 1.57 -2.72
C HIS A 228 -11.33 1.02 -2.90
N ILE A 229 -10.44 1.83 -3.46
CA ILE A 229 -9.12 1.41 -3.92
C ILE A 229 -8.06 1.84 -2.90
N HIS A 230 -7.21 0.95 -2.44
CA HIS A 230 -6.12 1.32 -1.54
C HIS A 230 -4.83 0.54 -1.82
N CYS A 231 -3.75 1.00 -1.21
CA CYS A 231 -2.51 0.27 -1.04
C CYS A 231 -1.99 0.60 0.36
N PHE A 232 -0.67 0.54 0.62
CA PHE A 232 -0.16 1.02 1.91
C PHE A 232 -0.43 2.52 2.13
N ALA A 233 0.20 3.42 1.35
CA ALA A 233 0.09 4.86 1.59
C ALA A 233 -1.11 5.56 0.90
N GLY A 234 -1.81 4.87 0.01
CA GLY A 234 -2.89 5.49 -0.79
C GLY A 234 -2.41 6.42 -1.90
N MET A 235 -1.14 6.27 -2.28
CA MET A 235 -0.42 7.16 -3.20
C MET A 235 -0.19 6.49 -4.56
N GLY A 236 0.92 5.78 -4.77
CA GLY A 236 1.35 5.28 -6.09
C GLY A 236 0.36 4.31 -6.75
N ARG A 237 0.32 3.05 -6.28
CA ARG A 237 -0.57 2.00 -6.78
C ARG A 237 -2.03 2.47 -6.84
N THR A 238 -2.51 3.09 -5.76
CA THR A 238 -3.86 3.63 -5.66
C THR A 238 -4.18 4.69 -6.71
N THR A 239 -3.28 5.65 -6.97
CA THR A 239 -3.54 6.71 -7.96
C THR A 239 -3.52 6.16 -9.38
N ILE A 240 -2.67 5.17 -9.67
CA ILE A 240 -2.68 4.46 -10.95
C ILE A 240 -4.05 3.83 -11.19
N PHE A 241 -4.58 3.07 -10.22
CA PHE A 241 -5.87 2.39 -10.39
C PHE A 241 -7.06 3.35 -10.37
N MET A 242 -7.01 4.43 -9.59
CA MET A 242 -8.00 5.51 -9.68
C MET A 242 -8.02 6.15 -11.07
N ALA A 243 -6.85 6.41 -11.67
CA ALA A 243 -6.75 6.88 -13.05
C ALA A 243 -7.26 5.81 -14.04
N MET A 244 -6.95 4.53 -13.85
CA MET A 244 -7.44 3.45 -14.72
C MET A 244 -8.97 3.37 -14.73
N VAL A 245 -9.63 3.40 -13.58
CA VAL A 245 -11.11 3.39 -13.48
C VAL A 245 -11.70 4.61 -14.19
N ASP A 246 -11.07 5.77 -14.02
CA ASP A 246 -11.49 7.00 -14.69
C ASP A 246 -11.34 6.89 -16.22
N ILE A 247 -10.18 6.42 -16.70
CA ILE A 247 -9.90 6.15 -18.11
C ILE A 247 -10.94 5.20 -18.71
N LEU A 248 -11.23 4.08 -18.06
CA LEU A 248 -12.22 3.08 -18.50
C LEU A 248 -13.61 3.70 -18.75
N GLN A 249 -13.97 4.75 -18.01
CA GLN A 249 -15.27 5.42 -18.14
C GLN A 249 -15.25 6.62 -19.09
N ASN A 250 -14.13 7.36 -19.13
CA ASN A 250 -14.10 8.73 -19.67
C ASN A 250 -13.11 8.96 -20.81
N ALA A 251 -12.23 8.02 -21.15
CA ALA A 251 -11.16 8.24 -22.15
C ALA A 251 -11.65 8.62 -23.56
N LYS A 252 -12.89 8.29 -23.91
CA LYS A 252 -13.52 8.68 -25.19
C LYS A 252 -13.99 10.14 -25.23
N LYS A 253 -14.06 10.82 -24.07
CA LYS A 253 -14.62 12.18 -23.91
C LYS A 253 -13.67 13.16 -23.23
N VAL A 254 -12.70 12.64 -22.47
CA VAL A 254 -11.79 13.43 -21.65
C VAL A 254 -10.35 13.12 -22.06
N SER A 255 -9.51 14.16 -22.08
CA SER A 255 -8.10 14.01 -22.44
C SER A 255 -7.33 13.22 -21.37
N PHE A 256 -6.19 12.64 -21.75
CA PHE A 256 -5.30 12.00 -20.79
C PHE A 256 -4.88 12.99 -19.68
N ASP A 257 -4.42 14.18 -20.08
CA ASP A 257 -3.93 15.21 -19.16
C ASP A 257 -5.00 15.68 -18.17
N ASP A 258 -6.25 15.81 -18.61
CA ASP A 258 -7.37 16.11 -17.71
C ASP A 258 -7.59 14.98 -16.70
N ILE A 259 -7.56 13.72 -17.13
CA ILE A 259 -7.78 12.57 -16.23
C ILE A 259 -6.66 12.48 -15.19
N VAL A 260 -5.39 12.48 -15.60
CA VAL A 260 -4.30 12.40 -14.61
C VAL A 260 -4.23 13.65 -13.74
N GLY A 261 -4.52 14.82 -14.32
CA GLY A 261 -4.57 16.09 -13.61
C GLY A 261 -5.67 16.12 -12.54
N ARG A 262 -6.90 15.69 -12.87
CA ARG A 262 -8.01 15.73 -11.90
C ARG A 262 -7.84 14.71 -10.78
N GLN A 263 -7.23 13.56 -11.07
CA GLN A 263 -6.85 12.58 -10.05
C GLN A 263 -5.79 13.14 -9.08
N ALA A 264 -4.87 13.97 -9.57
CA ALA A 264 -3.94 14.71 -8.73
C ALA A 264 -4.65 15.72 -7.82
N LEU A 265 -5.61 16.49 -8.36
CA LEU A 265 -6.29 17.56 -7.62
C LEU A 265 -7.30 17.08 -6.56
N ILE A 266 -7.89 15.90 -6.72
CA ILE A 266 -8.70 15.27 -5.67
C ILE A 266 -7.83 14.44 -4.71
N GLY A 267 -6.65 14.01 -5.16
CA GLY A 267 -5.71 13.18 -4.43
C GLY A 267 -4.46 13.90 -3.97
N ILE A 268 -3.33 13.21 -4.10
CA ILE A 268 -2.02 13.67 -3.59
C ILE A 268 -0.86 13.41 -4.55
N VAL A 269 -1.05 12.58 -5.58
CA VAL A 269 0.00 12.25 -6.57
C VAL A 269 -0.44 12.74 -7.93
N ASP A 270 0.41 13.56 -8.56
CA ASP A 270 0.37 13.77 -10.01
C ASP A 270 1.33 12.77 -10.66
N LEU A 271 0.80 11.85 -11.48
CA LEU A 271 1.62 10.85 -12.16
C LEU A 271 2.60 11.47 -13.17
N ARG A 272 2.36 12.71 -13.60
CA ARG A 272 3.25 13.47 -14.49
C ARG A 272 4.44 14.08 -13.74
N ASP A 273 4.35 14.20 -12.42
CA ASP A 273 5.39 14.78 -11.58
C ASP A 273 6.45 13.74 -11.20
N ILE A 274 7.48 13.60 -12.05
CA ILE A 274 8.64 12.74 -11.78
C ILE A 274 9.53 13.33 -10.67
N GLY A 275 9.45 14.65 -10.43
CA GLY A 275 10.25 15.36 -9.44
C GLY A 275 11.75 15.14 -9.56
N ASN A 276 12.45 15.30 -8.43
CA ASN A 276 13.91 15.15 -8.32
C ASN A 276 14.36 13.70 -8.03
N LYS A 277 13.54 12.70 -8.38
CA LYS A 277 13.89 11.29 -8.15
C LYS A 277 15.09 10.91 -9.01
N GLN A 278 15.95 10.05 -8.45
CA GLN A 278 17.19 9.57 -9.08
C GLN A 278 17.19 8.05 -9.24
N ASN A 279 18.09 7.54 -10.09
CA ASN A 279 18.38 6.12 -10.27
C ASN A 279 17.12 5.29 -10.59
N TRP A 280 17.01 4.09 -10.01
CA TRP A 280 15.90 3.17 -10.23
C TRP A 280 14.53 3.78 -9.89
N LYS A 281 14.45 4.67 -8.88
CA LYS A 281 13.18 5.34 -8.52
C LYS A 281 12.70 6.27 -9.63
N ARG A 282 13.62 6.97 -10.30
CA ARG A 282 13.27 7.81 -11.46
C ARG A 282 12.70 6.96 -12.59
N LYS A 283 13.36 5.84 -12.91
CA LYS A 283 12.91 4.90 -13.94
C LYS A 283 11.51 4.38 -13.64
N ALA A 284 11.27 3.93 -12.41
CA ALA A 284 9.96 3.45 -11.99
C ALA A 284 8.85 4.51 -12.10
N TYR A 285 9.13 5.78 -11.78
CA TYR A 285 8.14 6.86 -11.94
C TYR A 285 7.82 7.14 -13.42
N ILE A 286 8.84 7.12 -14.28
CA ILE A 286 8.67 7.27 -15.73
C ILE A 286 7.82 6.11 -16.28
N GLU A 287 8.14 4.87 -15.90
CA GLU A 287 7.40 3.68 -16.33
C GLU A 287 5.91 3.72 -15.91
N ARG A 288 5.60 4.22 -14.71
CA ARG A 288 4.20 4.40 -14.26
C ARG A 288 3.43 5.41 -15.10
N LEU A 289 4.07 6.54 -15.45
CA LEU A 289 3.47 7.55 -16.31
C LEU A 289 3.23 6.99 -17.72
N GLN A 290 4.24 6.35 -18.30
CA GLN A 290 4.16 5.72 -19.62
C GLN A 290 3.06 4.66 -19.64
N PHE A 291 3.03 3.75 -18.66
CA PHE A 291 1.95 2.78 -18.50
C PHE A 291 0.58 3.43 -18.52
N THR A 292 0.36 4.46 -17.70
CA THR A 292 -0.96 5.09 -17.59
C THR A 292 -1.38 5.72 -18.91
N LYS A 293 -0.42 6.27 -19.67
CA LYS A 293 -0.66 6.79 -21.03
C LYS A 293 -0.98 5.67 -22.03
N HIS A 294 -0.22 4.57 -22.03
CA HIS A 294 -0.49 3.42 -22.90
C HIS A 294 -1.85 2.79 -22.58
N PHE A 295 -2.22 2.70 -21.30
CA PHE A 295 -3.54 2.24 -20.89
C PHE A 295 -4.66 3.18 -21.36
N TYR A 296 -4.44 4.50 -21.33
CA TYR A 296 -5.37 5.47 -21.92
C TYR A 296 -5.56 5.25 -23.43
N GLU A 297 -4.46 5.04 -24.17
CA GLU A 297 -4.49 4.77 -25.60
C GLU A 297 -5.21 3.45 -25.91
N TYR A 298 -4.90 2.38 -25.18
CA TYR A 298 -5.62 1.10 -25.24
C TYR A 298 -7.13 1.27 -25.08
N VAL A 299 -7.59 1.96 -24.03
CA VAL A 299 -9.02 2.15 -23.78
C VAL A 299 -9.67 3.04 -24.84
N LYS A 300 -8.97 4.07 -25.32
CA LYS A 300 -9.47 4.98 -26.34
C LYS A 300 -9.67 4.30 -27.69
N GLN A 301 -8.77 3.39 -28.05
CA GLN A 301 -8.84 2.62 -29.29
C GLN A 301 -9.77 1.40 -29.20
N SER A 302 -10.02 0.90 -27.99
CA SER A 302 -10.83 -0.30 -27.79
C SER A 302 -12.35 -0.06 -27.91
N PRO A 303 -13.10 -1.01 -28.48
CA PRO A 303 -14.55 -1.06 -28.29
C PRO A 303 -14.87 -1.39 -26.82
N LYS A 304 -16.13 -1.17 -26.41
CA LYS A 304 -16.53 -1.21 -24.99
C LYS A 304 -16.37 -2.61 -24.37
N GLU A 305 -16.42 -3.63 -25.21
CA GLU A 305 -16.37 -5.04 -24.84
C GLU A 305 -14.94 -5.50 -24.51
N PHE A 306 -13.91 -4.70 -24.87
CA PHE A 306 -12.50 -5.04 -24.72
C PHE A 306 -12.18 -6.49 -25.17
N PRO A 307 -12.32 -6.80 -26.48
CA PRO A 307 -12.11 -8.15 -27.00
C PRO A 307 -10.63 -8.54 -27.12
N VAL A 308 -9.73 -7.55 -27.19
CA VAL A 308 -8.27 -7.75 -27.18
C VAL A 308 -7.79 -7.37 -25.79
N LYS A 309 -7.02 -8.25 -25.15
CA LYS A 309 -6.43 -8.00 -23.83
C LYS A 309 -5.41 -6.86 -23.89
N TYR A 310 -5.21 -6.18 -22.75
CA TYR A 310 -4.21 -5.10 -22.68
C TYR A 310 -2.81 -5.63 -22.96
N SER A 311 -2.43 -6.80 -22.41
CA SER A 311 -1.11 -7.41 -22.67
C SER A 311 -0.86 -7.68 -24.16
N GLU A 312 -1.87 -8.20 -24.87
CA GLU A 312 -1.80 -8.47 -26.30
C GLU A 312 -1.72 -7.17 -27.11
N TRP A 313 -2.47 -6.14 -26.71
CA TRP A 313 -2.43 -4.82 -27.35
C TRP A 313 -1.07 -4.14 -27.12
N ALA A 314 -0.56 -4.14 -25.88
CA ALA A 314 0.73 -3.54 -25.52
C ALA A 314 1.87 -4.17 -26.30
N LYS A 315 1.90 -5.51 -26.38
CA LYS A 315 2.89 -6.25 -27.17
C LYS A 315 2.87 -5.88 -28.66
N LYS A 316 1.71 -5.59 -29.25
CA LYS A 316 1.59 -5.17 -30.66
C LYS A 316 2.10 -3.74 -30.91
N HIS A 317 2.25 -2.94 -29.86
CA HIS A 317 2.72 -1.56 -29.91
C HIS A 317 4.16 -1.40 -29.38
N ASP A 318 4.85 -2.52 -29.11
CA ASP A 318 6.21 -2.55 -28.55
C ASP A 318 6.33 -1.81 -27.20
N TYR A 319 5.31 -1.93 -26.35
CA TYR A 319 5.26 -1.40 -24.99
C TYR A 319 5.59 -2.43 -23.92
#